data_AF-X0VYD1-F1
#
_entry.id   AF-X0VYD1-F1
#
_cell.length_a   1.000
_cell.length_b   1.000
_cell.length_c   1.000
_cell.angle_alpha   90.00
_cell.angle_beta   90.00
_cell.angle_gamma   90.00
#
_symmetry.space_group_name_H-M   'P 1'
#
loop_
_entity.id
_entity.type
_entity.pdbx_description
1 polymer ?
#
loop_
_entity_poly.entity_id
_entity_poly.type
_entity_poly.pdbx_seq_one_letter_code
_entity_poly.pdbx_strand_id
1 'polypeptide(L)'
;MKIFELRPVEDLKDNDNPWEPWYDKSFGFIVRAETEAEARKHADENAGDENRAEFLNTKTANTKNPWLDEKYSTCVELNGDGEAGMIMQDFARA
;
A
#
# COMPACT_ATOMS: atom_id res chain seq x y z
N MET A 1 -17.38 10.78 4.75
CA MET A 1 -16.09 10.53 4.09
C MET A 1 -14.93 10.93 4.97
N LYS A 2 -14.02 9.99 5.16
CA LYS A 2 -12.75 10.13 5.87
C LYS A 2 -11.60 10.12 4.86
N ILE A 3 -10.40 10.42 5.31
CA ILE A 3 -9.17 10.25 4.53
C ILE A 3 -8.38 9.12 5.19
N PHE A 4 -7.92 8.17 4.39
CA PHE A 4 -7.10 7.06 4.85
C PHE A 4 -5.76 7.11 4.13
N GLU A 5 -4.71 6.80 4.87
CA GLU A 5 -3.39 6.54 4.35
C GLU A 5 -3.11 5.03 4.41
N LEU A 6 -2.71 4.47 3.28
CA LEU A 6 -2.21 3.12 3.19
C LEU A 6 -0.72 3.15 2.88
N ARG A 7 0.05 2.29 3.56
CA ARG A 7 1.49 2.12 3.35
C ARG A 7 1.85 0.64 3.41
N PRO A 8 2.93 0.22 2.72
CA PRO A 8 3.58 -1.05 2.98
C PRO A 8 3.88 -1.27 4.46
N VAL A 9 3.66 -2.48 4.95
CA VAL A 9 4.26 -2.96 6.20
C VAL A 9 5.75 -3.21 5.94
N GLU A 10 6.59 -2.68 6.82
CA GLU A 10 8.05 -2.86 6.78
C GLU A 10 8.47 -4.24 7.33
N ASP A 11 9.73 -4.63 7.09
CA ASP A 11 10.34 -5.86 7.63
C ASP A 11 9.64 -7.19 7.30
N LEU A 12 8.94 -7.25 6.15
CA LEU A 12 8.40 -8.49 5.62
C LEU A 12 9.51 -9.44 5.15
N LYS A 13 9.25 -10.74 5.21
CA LYS A 13 10.21 -11.76 4.72
C LYS A 13 10.39 -11.64 3.21
N ASP A 14 11.62 -11.75 2.72
CA ASP A 14 11.95 -11.61 1.28
C ASP A 14 11.13 -12.50 0.33
N ASN A 15 10.77 -13.71 0.76
CA ASN A 15 9.97 -14.65 -0.02
C ASN A 15 8.45 -14.48 0.17
N ASP A 16 8.06 -13.43 0.88
CA ASP A 16 6.70 -13.07 1.22
C ASP A 16 6.53 -11.55 1.37
N ASN A 17 7.17 -10.81 0.46
CA ASN A 17 7.21 -9.36 0.42
C ASN A 17 6.74 -8.87 -0.96
N PRO A 18 5.49 -8.38 -1.09
CA PRO A 18 4.95 -7.91 -2.35
C PRO A 18 5.59 -6.59 -2.81
N TRP A 19 6.32 -5.90 -1.94
CA TRP A 19 6.95 -4.60 -2.20
C TRP A 19 8.34 -4.73 -2.83
N GLU A 20 8.92 -5.93 -2.83
CA GLU A 20 10.24 -6.21 -3.40
C GLU A 20 10.14 -7.15 -4.62
N PRO A 21 10.84 -6.84 -5.73
CA PRO A 21 11.58 -5.60 -5.98
C PRO A 21 10.64 -4.39 -6.20
N TRP A 22 11.09 -3.17 -5.90
CA TRP A 22 10.27 -1.95 -5.86
C TRP A 22 9.72 -1.42 -7.20
N TYR A 23 10.15 -1.96 -8.35
CA TYR A 23 9.79 -1.45 -9.67
C TYR A 23 8.29 -1.56 -9.99
N ASP A 24 7.72 -0.49 -10.55
CA ASP A 24 6.31 -0.39 -10.96
C ASP A 24 5.30 -0.69 -9.83
N LYS A 25 5.70 -0.48 -8.57
CA LYS A 25 4.86 -0.68 -7.38
C LYS A 25 4.48 0.65 -6.73
N SER A 26 3.30 0.67 -6.13
CA SER A 26 2.87 1.78 -5.29
C SER A 26 3.37 1.60 -3.86
N PHE A 27 3.92 2.66 -3.26
CA PHE A 27 4.42 2.66 -1.87
C PHE A 27 3.56 3.48 -0.91
N GLY A 28 2.41 3.95 -1.39
CA GLY A 28 1.40 4.51 -0.52
C GLY A 28 0.22 5.07 -1.30
N PHE A 29 -0.92 5.12 -0.63
CA PHE A 29 -2.14 5.70 -1.16
C PHE A 29 -2.76 6.64 -0.13
N ILE A 30 -3.30 7.76 -0.60
CA ILE A 30 -4.21 8.61 0.16
C ILE A 30 -5.60 8.50 -0.46
N VAL A 31 -6.53 7.90 0.28
CA VAL A 31 -7.85 7.53 -0.23
C VAL A 31 -8.94 8.22 0.56
N ARG A 32 -9.98 8.72 -0.12
CA ARG A 32 -11.23 9.12 0.54
C ARG A 32 -12.20 7.95 0.51
N ALA A 33 -12.69 7.53 1.68
CA ALA A 33 -13.66 6.45 1.81
C ALA A 33 -14.52 6.64 3.06
N GLU A 34 -15.64 5.91 3.19
CA GLU A 34 -16.41 5.89 4.44
C GLU A 34 -15.84 4.90 5.45
N THR A 35 -15.19 3.83 4.97
CA THR A 35 -14.63 2.75 5.82
C THR A 35 -13.23 2.35 5.39
N GLU A 36 -12.49 1.72 6.30
CA GLU A 36 -11.16 1.14 6.00
C GLU A 36 -11.24 0.10 4.86
N ALA A 37 -12.26 -0.77 4.88
CA ALA A 37 -12.44 -1.80 3.86
C ALA A 37 -12.65 -1.21 2.46
N GLU A 38 -13.39 -0.12 2.36
CA GLU A 38 -13.58 0.63 1.11
C GLU A 38 -12.27 1.33 0.69
N ALA A 39 -11.51 1.91 1.64
CA ALA A 39 -10.22 2.51 1.34
C ALA A 39 -9.21 1.48 0.78
N ARG A 40 -9.12 0.32 1.41
CA ARG A 40 -8.30 -0.82 0.96
C ARG A 40 -8.71 -1.29 -0.42
N LYS A 41 -10.02 -1.39 -0.68
CA LYS A 41 -10.54 -1.75 -2.00
C LYS A 41 -10.10 -0.78 -3.08
N HIS A 42 -10.21 0.53 -2.82
CA HIS A 42 -9.75 1.54 -3.76
C HIS A 42 -8.23 1.51 -4.00
N ALA A 43 -7.43 1.26 -2.96
CA ALA A 43 -5.99 1.07 -3.11
C ALA A 43 -5.67 -0.16 -3.97
N ASP A 44 -6.33 -1.30 -3.71
CA ASP A 44 -6.16 -2.53 -4.48
C ASP A 44 -6.57 -2.38 -5.96
N GLU A 45 -7.64 -1.64 -6.25
CA GLU A 45 -8.11 -1.34 -7.61
C GLU A 45 -7.12 -0.45 -8.39
N ASN A 46 -6.31 0.36 -7.69
CA ASN A 46 -5.32 1.27 -8.28
C ASN A 46 -3.88 0.79 -8.07
N ALA A 47 -3.71 -0.46 -7.65
CA ALA A 47 -2.41 -1.06 -7.39
C ALA A 47 -1.53 -1.14 -8.64
N GLY A 48 -0.22 -1.13 -8.42
CA GLY A 48 0.79 -1.47 -9.41
C GLY A 48 1.10 -2.97 -9.44
N ASP A 49 2.36 -3.29 -9.69
CA ASP A 49 2.86 -4.66 -9.83
C ASP A 49 2.91 -5.44 -8.50
N GLU A 50 2.63 -4.81 -7.36
CA GLU A 50 2.45 -5.49 -6.07
C GLU A 50 1.32 -6.52 -6.09
N ASN A 51 0.30 -6.35 -6.95
CA ASN A 51 -0.82 -7.27 -7.07
C ASN A 51 -0.52 -8.53 -7.91
N ARG A 52 0.70 -8.64 -8.47
CA ARG A 52 1.06 -9.81 -9.30
C ARG A 52 1.44 -11.04 -8.48
N ALA A 53 1.95 -10.86 -7.25
CA ALA A 53 2.60 -11.89 -6.42
C ALA A 53 3.87 -12.52 -7.04
N GLU A 54 4.28 -12.05 -8.22
CA GLU A 54 5.46 -12.53 -8.95
C GLU A 54 6.11 -11.40 -9.74
N PHE A 55 7.43 -11.46 -9.88
CA PHE A 55 8.21 -10.54 -10.70
C PHE A 55 9.29 -11.33 -11.46
N LEU A 56 9.34 -11.19 -12.79
CA LEU A 56 10.25 -11.94 -13.66
C LEU A 56 10.27 -13.47 -13.37
N ASN A 57 9.08 -14.06 -13.23
CA ASN A 57 8.86 -15.49 -12.90
C ASN A 57 9.37 -15.92 -11.51
N THR A 58 9.68 -14.99 -10.62
CA THR A 58 10.02 -15.26 -9.22
C THR A 58 8.85 -14.84 -8.33
N LYS A 59 8.37 -15.74 -7.48
CA LYS A 59 7.33 -15.43 -6.50
C LYS A 59 7.86 -14.40 -5.50
N THR A 60 7.11 -13.31 -5.32
CA THR A 60 7.43 -12.23 -4.37
C THR A 60 6.60 -12.33 -3.10
N ALA A 61 5.33 -12.73 -3.21
CA ALA A 61 4.41 -12.77 -2.06
C ALA A 61 3.46 -13.97 -2.08
N ASN A 62 2.87 -14.28 -0.92
CA ASN A 62 1.79 -15.27 -0.79
C ASN A 62 0.39 -14.68 -1.09
N THR A 63 0.30 -13.45 -1.61
CA THR A 63 -0.96 -12.77 -1.94
C THR A 63 -0.87 -12.02 -3.26
N LYS A 64 -2.00 -11.86 -3.95
CA LYS A 64 -2.19 -10.98 -5.12
C LYS A 64 -2.93 -9.68 -4.78
N ASN A 65 -3.27 -9.49 -3.50
CA ASN A 65 -4.04 -8.34 -3.02
C ASN A 65 -3.43 -7.80 -1.71
N PRO A 66 -2.15 -7.40 -1.71
CA PRO A 66 -1.46 -6.90 -0.51
C PRO A 66 -2.13 -5.68 0.14
N TRP A 67 -2.90 -4.89 -0.61
CA TRP A 67 -3.65 -3.76 -0.06
C TRP A 67 -4.90 -4.17 0.74
N LEU A 68 -5.47 -5.34 0.43
CA LEU A 68 -6.62 -5.88 1.15
C LEU A 68 -6.25 -6.63 2.43
N ASP A 69 -4.96 -6.94 2.61
CA ASP A 69 -4.47 -7.77 3.70
C ASP A 69 -3.57 -6.95 4.64
N GLU A 70 -4.01 -6.82 5.89
CA GLU A 70 -3.33 -6.05 6.95
C GLU A 70 -1.92 -6.55 7.25
N LYS A 71 -1.60 -7.80 6.90
CA LYS A 71 -0.25 -8.33 7.01
C LYS A 71 0.75 -7.55 6.15
N TYR A 72 0.34 -7.11 4.97
CA TYR A 72 1.25 -6.50 4.00
C TYR A 72 1.11 -4.98 3.93
N SER A 73 -0.03 -4.41 4.34
CA SER A 73 -0.27 -2.97 4.29
C SER A 73 -1.02 -2.43 5.50
N THR A 74 -0.56 -1.28 6.00
CA THR A 74 -1.30 -0.49 6.99
C THR A 74 -2.45 0.25 6.33
N CYS A 75 -3.48 0.60 7.11
CA CYS A 75 -4.51 1.55 6.70
C CYS A 75 -4.89 2.39 7.92
N VAL A 76 -4.58 3.68 7.90
CA VAL A 76 -4.76 4.58 9.03
C VAL A 76 -5.58 5.79 8.61
N GLU A 77 -6.59 6.13 9.41
CA GLU A 77 -7.38 7.34 9.20
C GLU A 77 -6.53 8.58 9.47
N LEU A 78 -6.39 9.44 8.47
CA LEU A 78 -5.80 10.76 8.62
C LEU A 78 -6.85 11.74 9.12
N ASN A 79 -6.56 12.36 10.25
CA ASN A 79 -7.32 13.49 10.78
C ASN A 79 -6.45 14.75 10.80
N GLY A 80 -7.09 15.91 11.03
CA GLY A 80 -6.39 17.20 11.02
C GLY A 80 -5.56 17.47 12.28
N ASP A 81 -5.65 16.61 13.29
CA ASP A 81 -4.92 16.73 14.55
C ASP A 81 -3.62 15.91 14.46
N GLY A 82 -2.50 16.46 14.95
CA GLY A 82 -1.21 15.76 14.94
C GLY A 82 -0.03 16.70 15.01
N GLU A 83 1.16 16.12 15.19
CA GLU A 83 2.41 16.88 15.13
C GLU A 83 2.67 17.37 13.71
N ALA A 84 3.23 18.57 13.59
CA ALA A 84 3.62 19.12 12.29
C ALA A 84 4.69 18.24 11.64
N GLY A 85 4.45 17.79 10.41
CA GLY A 85 5.38 16.91 9.71
C GLY A 85 4.95 16.57 8.28
N MET A 86 5.81 15.82 7.59
CA MET A 86 5.54 15.28 6.27
C MET A 86 4.74 13.99 6.39
N ILE A 87 3.52 13.97 5.88
CA ILE A 87 2.67 12.77 5.87
C ILE A 87 3.16 11.86 4.73
N MET A 88 3.11 12.32 3.48
CA MET A 88 3.54 11.55 2.32
C MET A 88 4.41 12.40 1.40
N GLN A 89 5.49 11.80 0.90
CA GLN A 89 6.31 12.36 -0.17
C GLN A 89 6.22 11.44 -1.39
N ASP A 90 5.70 11.98 -2.49
CA ASP A 90 5.74 11.32 -3.78
C ASP A 90 7.02 11.77 -4.52
N PHE A 91 8.01 10.89 -4.59
CA PHE A 91 9.30 11.17 -5.22
C PHE A 91 9.31 10.65 -6.67
N ALA A 92 9.63 11.53 -7.62
CA ALA A 92 9.70 11.25 -9.06
C ALA A 92 8.36 10.96 -9.76
N ARG A 93 7.27 11.60 -9.30
CA ARG A 93 6.03 11.78 -10.06
C ARG A 93 6.31 12.16 -11.52
N ALA A 94 5.69 11.45 -12.47
CA ALA A 94 5.63 11.82 -13.88
C ALA A 94 4.86 13.14 -14.12
#